data_AF-A0A9C9Z5G2-F1
#
_entry.id   AF-A0A9C9Z5G2-F1
#
_cell.length_a   1.000
_cell.length_b   1.000
_cell.length_c   1.000
_cell.angle_alpha   90.00
_cell.angle_beta   90.00
_cell.angle_gamma   90.00
#
_symmetry.space_group_name_H-M   'P 1'
#
loop_
_entity.id
_entity.type
_entity.pdbx_description
1 polymer ?
#
loop_
_entity_poly.entity_id
_entity_poly.type
_entity_poly.pdbx_seq_one_letter_code
_entity_poly.pdbx_strand_id
1 'polypeptide(L)'
;MPMYGVRHHITEEFPELCQTIKTLKHKDQRFARLLTEYDSTDKRIYGLEQQGLPVADHYFDQLKRRRIRLKDKIYRQLHNTE
;
A
#
# COMPACT_ATOMS: atom_id res chain seq x y z
N MET A 1 -20.91 -2.13 4.79
CA MET A 1 -19.56 -1.54 4.90
C MET A 1 -18.57 -2.68 4.83
N PRO A 2 -17.89 -2.92 3.70
CA PRO A 2 -16.98 -4.06 3.64
C PRO A 2 -15.79 -3.75 4.55
N MET A 3 -15.56 -4.69 5.45
CA MET A 3 -14.51 -4.67 6.44
C MET A 3 -13.15 -4.58 5.76
N TYR A 4 -12.35 -3.59 6.17
CA TYR A 4 -10.92 -3.44 5.87
C TYR A 4 -10.06 -4.57 6.52
N GLY A 5 -10.56 -5.80 6.59
CA GLY A 5 -9.95 -6.93 7.29
C GLY A 5 -9.23 -7.93 6.38
N VAL A 6 -9.16 -7.67 5.09
CA VAL A 6 -8.36 -8.48 4.15
C VAL A 6 -7.17 -7.63 3.74
N ARG A 7 -5.97 -8.21 3.80
CA ARG A 7 -4.71 -7.55 3.43
C ARG A 7 -4.88 -6.91 2.04
N HIS A 8 -5.10 -5.59 1.97
CA HIS A 8 -5.19 -4.87 0.70
C HIS A 8 -3.79 -4.80 0.08
N HIS A 9 -3.32 -5.93 -0.45
CA HIS A 9 -2.25 -5.90 -1.40
C HIS A 9 -2.74 -5.07 -2.59
N ILE A 10 -1.87 -4.21 -3.13
CA ILE A 10 -2.24 -3.42 -4.32
C ILE A 10 -2.64 -4.32 -5.51
N THR A 11 -2.30 -5.61 -5.46
CA THR A 11 -2.79 -6.64 -6.39
C THR A 11 -4.26 -7.01 -6.24
N GLU A 12 -4.89 -6.82 -5.07
CA GLU A 12 -6.33 -6.99 -4.88
C GLU A 12 -7.12 -5.75 -5.31
N GLU A 13 -6.54 -4.56 -5.13
CA GLU A 13 -7.10 -3.31 -5.64
C GLU A 13 -7.03 -3.22 -7.18
N PHE A 14 -6.05 -3.91 -7.79
CA PHE A 14 -5.85 -3.96 -9.23
C PHE A 14 -5.62 -5.41 -9.70
N PRO A 15 -6.69 -6.23 -9.77
CA PRO A 15 -6.57 -7.63 -10.19
C PRO A 15 -6.02 -7.76 -11.61
N GLU A 16 -6.37 -6.83 -12.50
CA GLU A 16 -5.89 -6.78 -13.89
C GLU A 16 -4.38 -6.51 -13.97
N LEU A 17 -3.83 -5.76 -13.02
CA LEU A 17 -2.40 -5.46 -12.96
C LEU A 17 -1.64 -6.44 -12.05
N CYS A 18 -2.31 -7.41 -11.43
CA CYS A 18 -1.70 -8.34 -10.48
C CYS A 18 -0.51 -9.09 -11.08
N GLN A 19 -0.65 -9.55 -12.32
CA GLN A 19 0.42 -10.24 -13.05
C GLN A 19 1.61 -9.31 -13.31
N THR A 20 1.35 -8.08 -13.73
CA THR A 20 2.36 -7.04 -13.98
C THR A 20 3.08 -6.63 -12.71
N ILE A 21 2.35 -6.44 -11.60
CA ILE A 21 2.87 -6.13 -10.28
C ILE A 21 3.77 -7.26 -9.77
N LYS A 22 3.37 -8.53 -9.93
CA LYS A 22 4.21 -9.68 -9.55
C LYS A 22 5.49 -9.75 -10.39
N THR A 23 5.37 -9.50 -11.69
CA THR A 23 6.50 -9.50 -12.63
C THR A 23 7.48 -8.38 -12.31
N LEU A 24 6.98 -7.16 -12.10
CA LEU A 24 7.77 -6.00 -11.70
C LEU A 24 8.34 -6.14 -10.30
N LYS A 25 7.63 -6.79 -9.37
CA LYS A 25 8.16 -7.12 -8.05
C LYS A 25 9.37 -8.05 -8.16
N HIS A 26 9.37 -8.98 -9.11
CA HIS A 26 10.50 -9.88 -9.34
C HIS A 26 11.63 -9.25 -10.15
N LYS A 27 11.30 -8.45 -11.16
CA LYS A 27 12.27 -7.75 -12.01
C LYS A 27 12.89 -6.53 -11.32
N ASP A 28 12.12 -5.82 -10.51
CA ASP A 28 12.50 -4.57 -9.87
C ASP A 28 12.38 -4.66 -8.34
N GLN A 29 13.55 -4.73 -7.70
CA GLN A 29 13.64 -4.83 -6.25
C GLN A 29 13.17 -3.56 -5.53
N ARG A 30 13.20 -2.39 -6.20
CA ARG A 30 12.69 -1.14 -5.63
C ARG A 30 11.17 -1.20 -5.55
N PHE A 31 10.52 -1.70 -6.58
CA PHE A 31 9.08 -1.96 -6.61
C PHE A 31 8.66 -2.96 -5.54
N ALA A 32 9.42 -4.04 -5.36
CA ALA A 32 9.18 -4.99 -4.28
C ALA A 32 9.19 -4.34 -2.89
N ARG A 33 10.16 -3.47 -2.62
CA ARG A 33 10.24 -2.72 -1.36
C ARG A 33 9.07 -1.76 -1.19
N LEU A 34 8.66 -1.06 -2.25
CA LEU A 34 7.51 -0.13 -2.20
C LEU A 34 6.20 -0.86 -1.84
N LEU A 35 5.97 -2.04 -2.42
CA LEU A 35 4.81 -2.88 -2.09
C LEU A 35 4.82 -3.32 -0.63
N THR A 36 5.96 -3.78 -0.13
CA THR A 36 6.10 -4.18 1.28
C THR A 36 5.91 -2.99 2.23
N GLU A 37 6.42 -1.81 1.87
CA GLU A 37 6.24 -0.60 2.68
C GLU A 37 4.77 -0.14 2.69
N TYR A 38 4.06 -0.27 1.57
CA TYR A 38 2.63 0.00 1.47
C TYR A 38 1.82 -0.94 2.37
N ASP A 39 2.05 -2.25 2.25
CA ASP A 39 1.37 -3.27 3.08
C ASP A 39 1.64 -3.05 4.59
N SER A 40 2.88 -2.71 4.94
CA SER A 40 3.26 -2.43 6.34
C SER A 40 2.58 -1.16 6.86
N THR A 41 2.48 -0.12 6.04
CA THR A 41 1.79 1.14 6.38
C THR A 41 0.30 0.90 6.57
N ASP A 42 -0.33 0.15 5.66
CA ASP A 42 -1.75 -0.17 5.70
C ASP A 42 -2.10 -1.03 6.93
N LYS A 43 -1.29 -2.05 7.24
CA LYS A 43 -1.41 -2.83 8.49
C LYS A 43 -1.28 -1.96 9.73
N ARG A 44 -0.42 -0.96 9.71
CA ARG A 44 -0.24 -0.02 10.83
C ARG A 44 -1.50 0.81 11.02
N ILE A 45 -2.05 1.37 9.94
CA ILE A 45 -3.32 2.12 9.92
C ILE A 45 -4.44 1.24 10.48
N TYR A 46 -4.59 0.02 9.97
CA TYR A 46 -5.61 -0.92 10.43
C TYR A 46 -5.45 -1.27 11.91
N GLY A 47 -4.23 -1.57 12.37
CA GLY A 47 -3.97 -1.84 13.78
C GLY A 47 -4.35 -0.66 14.68
N LEU A 48 -4.05 0.58 14.25
CA LEU A 48 -4.43 1.79 14.98
C LEU A 48 -5.95 2.01 15.00
N GLU A 49 -6.64 1.76 13.88
CA GLU A 49 -8.10 1.82 13.80
C GLU A 49 -8.76 0.77 14.71
N GLN A 50 -8.23 -0.45 14.72
CA GLN A 50 -8.74 -1.55 15.56
C GLN A 50 -8.50 -1.32 17.06
N GLN A 51 -7.39 -0.68 17.43
CA GLN A 51 -7.14 -0.37 18.84
C GLN A 51 -8.09 0.71 19.39
N GLY A 52 -8.95 1.31 18.56
CA GLY A 52 -9.97 2.29 18.98
C GLY A 52 -9.40 3.52 19.68
N LEU A 53 -8.08 3.68 19.61
CA LEU A 53 -7.36 4.77 20.23
C LEU A 53 -7.57 6.00 19.34
N PRO A 54 -7.82 7.19 19.92
CA PRO A 54 -7.68 8.46 19.21
C PRO A 54 -6.19 8.76 19.01
N VAL A 55 -5.42 7.78 18.48
CA VAL A 55 -3.96 7.80 18.40
C VAL A 55 -3.55 8.85 17.39
N ALA A 56 -3.37 10.04 17.94
CA ALA A 56 -2.68 11.19 17.40
C ALA A 56 -3.02 11.43 15.92
N ASP A 57 -4.00 12.30 15.68
CA ASP A 57 -4.39 12.83 14.36
C ASP A 57 -3.16 13.02 13.44
N HIS A 58 -2.06 13.52 14.00
CA HIS A 58 -0.77 13.69 13.34
C HIS A 58 -0.07 12.41 12.83
N TYR A 59 -0.06 11.31 13.59
CA TYR A 59 0.56 10.05 13.17
C TYR A 59 -0.29 9.34 12.12
N PHE A 60 -1.60 9.32 12.32
CA PHE A 60 -2.54 8.76 11.33
C PHE A 60 -2.52 9.55 10.02
N ASP A 61 -2.46 10.88 10.10
CA ASP A 61 -2.32 11.74 8.93
C ASP A 61 -0.97 11.53 8.22
N GLN A 62 0.12 11.32 8.97
CA GLN A 62 1.40 10.92 8.39
C GLN A 62 1.32 9.57 7.66
N LEU A 63 0.64 8.57 8.22
CA LEU A 63 0.45 7.27 7.58
C LEU A 63 -0.43 7.38 6.33
N LYS A 64 -1.51 8.17 6.36
CA LYS A 64 -2.32 8.49 5.16
C LYS A 64 -1.48 9.14 4.08
N ARG A 65 -0.68 10.16 4.41
CA ARG A 65 0.25 10.80 3.47
C ARG A 65 1.27 9.79 2.92
N ARG A 66 1.78 8.89 3.77
CA ARG A 66 2.70 7.81 3.36
C ARG A 66 2.01 6.87 2.36
N ARG A 67 0.79 6.44 2.64
CA ARG A 67 -0.03 5.60 1.76
C ARG A 67 -0.22 6.23 0.39
N ILE A 68 -0.58 7.52 0.33
CA ILE A 68 -0.75 8.27 -0.92
C ILE A 68 0.58 8.33 -1.69
N ARG A 69 1.69 8.68 -1.02
CA ARG A 69 3.02 8.74 -1.65
C ARG A 69 3.48 7.39 -2.19
N LEU A 70 3.21 6.31 -1.45
CA LEU A 70 3.56 4.95 -1.86
C LEU A 70 2.73 4.51 -3.07
N LYS A 71 1.42 4.82 -3.07
CA LYS A 71 0.56 4.59 -4.23
C LYS A 71 1.06 5.35 -5.46
N ASP A 72 1.39 6.63 -5.32
CA ASP A 72 1.93 7.45 -6.42
C ASP A 72 3.25 6.88 -6.97
N LYS A 73 4.16 6.46 -6.08
CA LYS A 73 5.41 5.79 -6.50
C LYS A 73 5.17 4.48 -7.23
N ILE A 74 4.25 3.65 -6.74
CA ILE A 74 3.88 2.39 -7.40
C ILE A 74 3.29 2.66 -8.78
N TYR A 75 2.38 3.64 -8.87
CA TYR A 75 1.76 4.03 -10.14
C TYR A 75 2.79 4.57 -11.14
N ARG A 76 3.73 5.41 -10.70
CA ARG A 76 4.86 5.85 -11.54
C ARG A 76 5.73 4.71 -12.02
N GLN A 77 6.03 3.72 -11.17
CA GLN A 77 6.83 2.57 -11.60
C GLN A 77 6.09 1.69 -12.61
N LEU A 78 4.77 1.51 -12.43
CA LEU A 78 3.92 0.81 -13.39
C LEU A 78 3.90 1.53 -14.75
N HIS A 79 3.77 2.86 -14.74
CA HIS A 79 3.73 3.68 -15.96
C HIS A 79 5.11 3.91 -16.59
N ASN A 80 6.19 3.91 -15.81
CA ASN A 80 7.55 4.11 -16.33
C ASN A 80 8.15 2.81 -16.92
N THR A 81 7.36 1.74 -17.01
CA THR A 81 7.73 0.48 -17.68
C THR A 81 7.07 0.40 -19.07
N GLU A 82 6.92 1.55 -19.74
CA GLU A 82 6.56 1.65 -21.16
C GLU A 82 7.80 1.69 -22.06
#